data_AF-A0A838YTH5-F1
#
_entry.id   AF-A0A838YTH5-F1
#
_cell.length_a   1.000
_cell.length_b   1.000
_cell.length_c   1.000
_cell.angle_alpha   90.00
_cell.angle_beta   90.00
_cell.angle_gamma   90.00
#
_symmetry.space_group_name_H-M   'P 1'
#
loop_
_entity.id
_entity.type
_entity.pdbx_description
1 polymer ?
#
loop_
_entity_poly.entity_id
_entity_poly.type
_entity_poly.pdbx_seq_one_letter_code
_entity_poly.pdbx_strand_id
1 'polypeptide(L)'
;MNLKILASVIGIALVVLAIAFQVASPEITVITPVSTGDDSKSSVFSIMETNGVKHSIPLDKIRGGGPPKDGIPSIDNPVFADILGSQFMSDSDTVVGMEINGETKAYPIFILV
;
A
#
# COMPACT_ATOMS: atom_id res chain seq x y z
N MET A 1 12.76 -50.76 11.69
CA MET A 1 12.02 -49.66 11.04
C MET A 1 10.77 -50.26 10.40
N ASN A 2 9.58 -49.86 10.84
CA ASN A 2 8.34 -50.51 10.41
C ASN A 2 7.99 -50.06 9.00
N LEU A 3 8.10 -50.96 8.02
CA LEU A 3 7.87 -50.69 6.59
C LEU A 3 6.49 -50.04 6.34
N LYS A 4 5.51 -50.35 7.19
CA LYS A 4 4.17 -49.76 7.16
C LYS A 4 4.16 -48.25 7.47
N ILE A 5 4.99 -47.80 8.41
CA ILE A 5 5.08 -46.39 8.79
C ILE A 5 5.80 -45.59 7.70
N LEU A 6 6.84 -46.18 7.10
CA LEU A 6 7.60 -45.55 6.01
C LEU A 6 6.73 -45.33 4.76
N ALA A 7 5.91 -46.31 4.39
CA ALA A 7 4.99 -46.20 3.25
C ALA A 7 3.94 -45.09 3.44
N SER A 8 3.43 -44.92 4.67
CA SER A 8 2.45 -43.87 4.98
C SER A 8 3.06 -42.47 4.91
N VAL A 9 4.28 -42.28 5.41
CA VAL A 9 4.97 -40.98 5.37
C VAL A 9 5.35 -40.58 3.94
N ILE A 10 5.82 -41.53 3.12
CA ILE A 10 6.06 -41.28 1.68
C ILE A 10 4.76 -40.88 0.97
N GLY A 11 3.64 -41.56 1.27
CA GLY A 11 2.35 -41.25 0.65
C GLY A 11 1.88 -39.83 0.98
N ILE A 12 1.98 -39.43 2.24
CA ILE A 12 1.59 -38.08 2.69
C ILE A 12 2.50 -37.03 2.05
N ALA A 13 3.82 -37.26 2.00
CA ALA A 13 4.76 -36.34 1.37
C ALA A 13 4.48 -36.13 -0.13
N LEU A 14 4.11 -37.19 -0.86
CA LEU A 14 3.75 -37.10 -2.28
C LEU A 14 2.45 -36.34 -2.51
N VAL A 15 1.45 -36.49 -1.62
CA VAL A 15 0.19 -35.75 -1.70
C VAL A 15 0.42 -34.26 -1.44
N VAL A 16 1.23 -33.91 -0.43
CA VAL A 16 1.58 -32.51 -0.12
C VAL A 16 2.36 -31.88 -1.28
N LEU A 17 3.29 -32.62 -1.90
CA LEU A 17 4.05 -32.14 -3.05
C LEU A 17 3.17 -31.92 -4.30
N ALA A 18 2.18 -32.78 -4.53
CA ALA A 18 1.23 -32.62 -5.63
C ALA A 18 0.32 -31.40 -5.45
N ILE A 19 -0.13 -31.14 -4.22
CA ILE A 19 -0.95 -29.94 -3.91
C ILE A 19 -0.13 -28.66 -4.10
N ALA A 20 1.14 -28.66 -3.69
CA ALA A 20 2.04 -27.51 -3.89
C ALA A 20 2.27 -27.20 -5.38
N PHE A 21 2.32 -28.22 -6.24
CA PHE A 21 2.51 -28.04 -7.68
C PHE A 21 1.25 -27.56 -8.42
N GLN A 22 0.05 -27.77 -7.86
CA GLN A 22 -1.19 -27.44 -8.55
C GLN A 22 -1.60 -25.96 -8.44
N VAL A 23 -0.94 -25.20 -7.56
CA VAL A 23 -1.12 -23.75 -7.33
C VAL A 23 -0.25 -22.88 -8.27
N ALA A 24 0.48 -23.47 -9.20
CA ALA A 24 1.27 -22.74 -10.20
C ALA A 24 0.77 -23.01 -11.62
N SER A 25 -0.39 -22.44 -11.98
CA SER A 25 -0.81 -22.34 -13.38
C SER A 25 -0.68 -20.87 -13.81
N PRO A 26 0.20 -20.52 -14.77
CA PRO A 26 0.16 -19.20 -15.37
C PRO A 26 -1.01 -19.16 -16.36
N GLU A 27 -2.01 -18.30 -16.12
CA GLU A 27 -2.89 -17.88 -17.20
C GLU A 27 -2.06 -17.09 -18.22
N ILE A 28 -1.69 -17.73 -19.32
CA ILE A 28 -1.20 -17.02 -20.50
C ILE A 28 -2.41 -16.40 -21.17
N THR A 29 -2.62 -15.10 -20.95
CA THR A 29 -3.59 -14.30 -21.70
C THR A 29 -3.10 -14.16 -23.14
N VAL A 30 -3.78 -14.83 -24.06
CA VAL A 30 -3.57 -14.70 -25.50
C VAL A 30 -3.98 -13.27 -25.91
N ILE A 31 -3.00 -12.44 -26.26
CA ILE A 31 -3.23 -11.15 -26.91
C ILE A 31 -3.52 -11.39 -28.39
N THR A 32 -4.79 -11.24 -28.78
CA THR A 32 -5.23 -11.05 -30.16
C THR A 32 -5.08 -9.57 -30.53
N PRO A 33 -4.23 -9.19 -31.52
CA PRO A 33 -4.24 -7.83 -32.04
C PRO A 33 -5.24 -7.75 -33.20
N VAL A 34 -6.47 -7.33 -32.90
CA VAL A 34 -7.35 -6.74 -33.93
C VAL A 34 -8.22 -5.66 -33.33
N SER A 35 -7.80 -4.42 -33.53
CA SER A 35 -8.59 -3.37 -34.18
C SER A 35 -7.74 -2.12 -34.26
N THR A 36 -7.33 -1.82 -35.49
CA THR A 36 -7.02 -0.50 -36.00
C THR A 36 -7.99 0.54 -35.44
N GLY A 37 -7.47 1.58 -34.79
CA GLY A 37 -8.31 2.61 -34.19
C GLY A 37 -7.55 3.69 -33.43
N ASP A 38 -6.60 4.33 -34.11
CA ASP A 38 -6.36 5.77 -33.94
C ASP A 38 -5.91 6.27 -32.54
N ASP A 39 -4.68 5.95 -32.15
CA ASP A 39 -3.99 6.53 -30.98
C ASP A 39 -3.43 7.95 -31.24
N SER A 40 -4.10 8.73 -32.11
CA SER A 40 -3.87 10.17 -32.23
C SER A 40 -4.97 10.93 -31.50
N LYS A 41 -5.19 10.63 -30.22
CA LYS A 41 -5.97 11.51 -29.34
C LYS A 41 -5.10 12.71 -28.97
N SER A 42 -4.92 13.59 -29.96
CA SER A 42 -4.62 15.00 -29.73
C SER A 42 -5.52 15.44 -28.58
N SER A 43 -4.92 15.84 -27.47
CA SER A 43 -5.59 16.31 -26.28
C SER A 43 -6.35 17.59 -26.64
N VAL A 44 -7.55 17.44 -27.20
CA VAL A 44 -8.52 18.51 -27.30
C VAL A 44 -8.95 18.80 -25.87
N PHE A 45 -8.19 19.66 -25.20
CA PHE A 45 -8.59 20.28 -23.96
C PHE A 45 -9.85 21.09 -24.28
N SER A 46 -11.01 20.53 -23.98
CA SER A 46 -12.28 21.23 -24.15
C SER A 46 -12.32 22.41 -23.17
N ILE A 47 -12.51 23.61 -23.70
CA ILE A 47 -12.75 24.81 -22.89
C ILE A 47 -14.04 24.58 -22.12
N MET A 48 -13.94 24.60 -20.80
CA MET A 48 -15.09 24.45 -19.90
C MET A 48 -15.74 25.80 -19.64
N GLU A 49 -17.04 25.80 -19.34
CA GLU A 49 -17.79 27.01 -19.00
C GLU A 49 -18.54 26.82 -17.67
N THR A 50 -18.53 27.83 -16.81
CA THR A 50 -19.32 27.86 -15.57
C THR A 50 -19.99 29.22 -15.43
N ASN A 51 -21.33 29.25 -15.35
CA ASN A 51 -22.13 30.48 -15.26
C ASN A 51 -21.82 31.52 -16.36
N GLY A 52 -21.56 31.08 -17.60
CA GLY A 52 -21.21 32.00 -18.70
C GLY A 52 -19.72 32.33 -18.82
N VAL A 53 -18.88 31.87 -17.89
CA VAL A 53 -17.43 32.16 -17.88
C VAL A 53 -16.66 31.00 -18.49
N LYS A 54 -15.91 31.28 -19.57
CA LYS A 54 -15.00 30.31 -20.21
C LYS A 54 -13.68 30.20 -19.46
N HIS A 55 -13.22 28.98 -19.24
CA HIS A 55 -11.98 28.69 -18.52
C HIS A 55 -10.83 28.39 -19.48
N SER A 56 -9.66 28.96 -19.21
CA SER A 56 -8.44 28.77 -20.03
C SER A 56 -7.77 27.41 -19.82
N ILE A 57 -8.18 26.68 -18.78
CA ILE A 57 -7.69 25.34 -18.45
C ILE A 57 -8.90 24.41 -18.20
N PRO A 58 -8.75 23.09 -18.44
CA PRO A 58 -9.78 22.12 -18.09
C PRO A 58 -9.93 22.00 -16.57
N LEU A 59 -11.13 22.26 -16.06
CA LEU A 59 -11.40 22.23 -14.61
C LEU A 59 -11.33 20.81 -14.03
N ASP A 60 -11.65 19.78 -14.82
CA ASP A 60 -11.59 18.35 -14.42
C ASP A 60 -10.16 17.85 -14.13
N LYS A 61 -9.17 18.60 -14.61
CA LYS A 61 -7.75 18.34 -14.38
C LYS A 61 -7.22 19.06 -13.15
N ILE A 62 -7.97 20.01 -12.57
CA ILE A 62 -7.61 20.63 -11.31
C ILE A 62 -7.73 19.59 -10.20
N ARG A 63 -6.64 19.41 -9.46
CA ARG A 63 -6.59 18.52 -8.29
C ARG A 63 -6.23 19.37 -7.07
N GLY A 64 -6.76 18.98 -5.91
CA GLY A 64 -6.34 19.58 -4.64
C GLY A 64 -4.85 19.34 -4.43
N GLY A 65 -4.10 20.41 -4.13
CA GLY A 65 -2.69 20.33 -3.79
C GLY A 65 -2.51 20.21 -2.28
N GLY A 66 -1.74 19.23 -1.84
CA GLY A 66 -1.31 19.05 -0.45
C GLY A 66 -2.20 18.12 0.39
N PRO A 67 -1.71 17.75 1.58
CA PRO A 67 -2.54 17.06 2.57
C PRO A 67 -3.80 17.87 2.89
N PRO A 68 -4.91 17.22 3.27
CA PRO A 68 -6.08 17.92 3.80
C PRO A 68 -5.69 18.87 4.93
N LYS A 69 -6.56 19.84 5.24
CA LYS A 69 -6.36 20.79 6.36
C LYS A 69 -5.96 20.11 7.68
N ASP A 70 -6.42 18.88 7.90
CA ASP A 70 -6.17 18.10 9.11
C ASP A 70 -5.16 16.94 8.88
N GLY A 71 -4.45 16.95 7.74
CA GLY A 71 -3.52 15.89 7.33
C GLY A 71 -2.16 15.92 8.03
N ILE A 72 -1.84 16.99 8.77
CA ILE A 72 -0.63 17.11 9.59
C ILE A 72 -1.07 17.47 11.02
N PRO A 73 -0.93 16.56 12.00
CA PRO A 73 -1.24 16.85 13.39
C PRO A 73 -0.44 18.03 13.93
N SER A 74 -1.02 18.78 14.88
CA SER A 74 -0.34 19.89 15.54
C SER A 74 0.88 19.39 16.33
N ILE A 75 2.00 20.11 16.21
CA ILE A 75 3.21 19.89 17.02
C ILE A 75 3.02 20.33 18.47
N ASP A 76 2.11 21.28 18.72
CA ASP A 76 1.84 21.84 20.05
C ASP A 76 0.98 20.88 20.89
N ASN A 77 0.15 20.08 20.23
CA ASN A 77 -0.68 19.06 20.87
C ASN A 77 -0.60 17.73 20.11
N PRO A 78 0.55 17.04 20.16
CA PRO A 78 0.77 15.79 19.47
C PRO A 78 -0.08 14.66 20.07
N VAL A 79 -0.49 13.73 19.23
CA VAL A 79 -1.20 12.52 19.65
C VAL A 79 -0.18 11.41 19.87
N PHE A 80 -0.17 10.83 21.07
CA PHE A 80 0.71 9.72 21.43
C PHE A 80 -0.04 8.39 21.40
N ALA A 81 0.64 7.35 20.92
CA ALA A 81 0.18 5.97 21.07
C ALA A 81 0.66 5.40 22.41
N ASP A 82 -0.17 4.59 23.04
CA ASP A 82 0.24 3.72 24.14
C ASP A 82 0.87 2.41 23.59
N ILE A 83 1.23 1.49 24.48
CA ILE A 83 1.87 0.21 24.13
C ILE A 83 0.98 -0.63 23.19
N LEU A 84 -0.35 -0.57 23.34
CA LEU A 84 -1.25 -1.33 22.48
C LEU A 84 -1.42 -0.65 21.11
N GLY A 85 -1.43 0.68 21.08
CA GLY A 85 -1.50 1.49 19.88
C GLY A 85 -0.21 1.56 19.07
N SER A 86 0.92 1.09 19.60
CA SER A 86 2.23 1.13 18.94
C SER A 86 2.51 -0.08 18.02
N GLN A 87 1.50 -0.65 17.37
CA GLN A 87 1.67 -1.80 16.44
C GLN A 87 2.43 -1.47 15.15
N PHE A 88 2.73 -0.19 14.92
CA PHE A 88 3.47 0.28 13.75
C PHE A 88 5.00 0.20 13.92
N MET A 89 5.47 -0.23 15.09
CA MET A 89 6.89 -0.40 15.42
C MET A 89 7.18 -1.83 15.89
N SER A 90 8.42 -2.26 15.71
CA SER A 90 8.94 -3.54 16.17
C SER A 90 9.71 -3.37 17.49
N ASP A 91 9.82 -4.43 18.29
CA ASP A 91 10.57 -4.41 19.56
C ASP A 91 12.07 -4.06 19.40
N SER A 92 12.63 -4.27 18.20
CA SER A 92 14.01 -3.95 17.86
C SER A 92 14.22 -2.51 17.35
N ASP A 93 13.15 -1.74 17.17
CA ASP A 93 13.26 -0.40 16.60
C ASP A 93 13.97 0.54 17.56
N THR A 94 14.89 1.34 17.01
CA THR A 94 15.64 2.31 17.81
C THR A 94 14.79 3.56 18.03
N VAL A 95 14.78 4.02 19.28
CA VAL A 95 14.02 5.19 19.72
C VAL A 95 14.91 6.19 20.42
N VAL A 96 14.53 7.46 20.35
CA VAL A 96 15.01 8.51 21.26
C VAL A 96 14.08 8.53 22.47
N GLY A 97 14.61 8.19 23.63
CA GLY A 97 13.91 8.37 24.91
C GLY A 97 13.99 9.83 25.36
N MET A 98 12.86 10.38 25.79
CA MET A 98 12.78 11.74 26.33
C MET A 98 11.96 11.76 27.60
N GLU A 99 12.45 12.46 28.62
CA GLU A 99 11.73 12.69 29.86
C GLU A 99 11.59 14.20 30.10
N ILE A 100 10.36 14.67 30.22
CA ILE A 100 10.05 16.06 30.51
C ILE A 100 8.98 16.08 31.59
N ASN A 101 9.22 16.81 32.68
CA ASN A 101 8.28 16.94 33.81
C ASN A 101 7.81 15.60 34.41
N GLY A 102 8.66 14.56 34.37
CA GLY A 102 8.33 13.21 34.85
C GLY A 102 7.48 12.38 33.89
N GLU A 103 7.17 12.90 32.69
CA GLU A 103 6.58 12.11 31.61
C GLU A 103 7.67 11.58 30.70
N THR A 104 7.79 10.25 30.63
CA THR A 104 8.70 9.56 29.71
C THR A 104 7.97 9.20 28.41
N LYS A 105 8.60 9.52 27.28
CA LYS A 105 8.12 9.20 25.94
C LYS A 105 9.25 8.62 25.08
N ALA A 106 8.89 7.77 24.12
CA ALA A 106 9.82 7.18 23.17
C ALA A 106 9.44 7.60 21.73
N TYR A 107 10.40 8.17 21.01
CA TYR A 107 10.22 8.65 19.64
C TYR A 107 11.05 7.79 18.68
N PRO A 108 10.42 6.99 17.81
CA PRO A 108 11.15 6.20 16.82
C PRO A 108 11.97 7.09 15.88
N ILE A 109 13.17 6.65 15.53
CA ILE A 109 14.04 7.44 14.65
C ILE A 109 13.40 7.68 13.27
N PHE A 110 12.61 6.72 12.76
CA PHE A 110 12.02 6.81 11.42
C PHE A 110 10.94 7.89 11.26
N ILE A 111 10.49 8.54 12.34
CA ILE A 111 9.57 9.68 12.27
C ILE A 111 10.26 11.04 12.51
N LEU A 112 11.58 11.07 12.75
CA LEU A 112 12.34 12.26 13.14
C LEU A 112 13.20 12.83 11.99
N VAL A 113 12.58 13.17 10.85
CA VAL A 113 13.27 13.69 9.65
C VAL A 113 12.69 15.00 9.12
#